data_AF-A0A2D0HNG5-F1
#
_entry.id   AF-A0A2D0HNG5-F1
#
_cell.length_a   1.000
_cell.length_b   1.000
_cell.length_c   1.000
_cell.angle_alpha   90.00
_cell.angle_beta   90.00
_cell.angle_gamma   90.00
#
_symmetry.space_group_name_H-M   'P 1'
#
loop_
_entity.id
_entity.type
_entity.pdbx_description
1 polymer ?
#
loop_
_entity_poly.entity_id
_entity_poly.type
_entity_poly.pdbx_seq_one_letter_code
_entity_poly.pdbx_strand_id
1 'polypeptide(L)'
;MLTDGIPEKRIRVVGQPYFAWLISRQKNRKSIFKPLENILFASQPNANEIEILRILIKVLTDYKPLKKLLIRFHPRQGKCGVSLDLLAQSGLPFAIDESTDTLATLHQQDIMLGITSIILIEAALMGIPAGSLVIGVDDTLVTNQRGITIPLNSSEKLRKFLYFPQYGEIEEQFVEQQRDADFRVAQLCKAII
;
A
#
# COMPACT_ATOMS: atom_id res chain seq x y z
N MET A 1 -11.52 -9.19 18.44
CA MET A 1 -11.84 -8.23 19.53
C MET A 1 -12.79 -8.82 20.55
N LEU A 2 -14.04 -9.16 20.18
CA LEU A 2 -14.97 -9.85 21.11
C LEU A 2 -14.41 -11.21 21.56
N THR A 3 -13.88 -11.98 20.61
CA THR A 3 -13.16 -13.24 20.83
C THR A 3 -11.92 -13.09 21.72
N ASP A 4 -11.37 -11.88 21.79
CA ASP A 4 -10.17 -11.57 22.58
C ASP A 4 -10.54 -11.02 23.98
N GLY A 5 -11.81 -11.13 24.36
CA GLY A 5 -12.33 -10.73 25.67
C GLY A 5 -12.63 -9.23 25.81
N ILE A 6 -12.60 -8.45 24.72
CA ILE A 6 -12.96 -7.03 24.79
C ILE A 6 -14.50 -6.93 24.91
N PRO A 7 -15.04 -6.31 25.97
CA PRO A 7 -16.49 -6.18 26.14
C PRO A 7 -17.12 -5.41 24.98
N GLU A 8 -18.22 -5.92 24.42
CA GLU A 8 -18.92 -5.32 23.28
C GLU A 8 -19.24 -3.84 23.50
N LYS A 9 -19.69 -3.48 24.72
CA LYS A 9 -19.98 -2.09 25.09
C LYS A 9 -18.80 -1.12 24.96
N ARG A 10 -17.56 -1.63 24.92
CA ARG A 10 -16.32 -0.85 24.74
C ARG A 10 -15.85 -0.79 23.29
N ILE A 11 -16.53 -1.47 22.37
CA ILE A 11 -16.21 -1.45 20.94
C ILE A 11 -17.19 -0.50 20.25
N ARG A 12 -16.64 0.41 19.42
CA ARG A 12 -17.41 1.29 18.55
C ARG A 12 -16.76 1.27 17.18
N VAL A 13 -17.55 0.95 16.16
CA VAL A 13 -17.11 0.93 14.77
C VAL A 13 -17.50 2.27 14.15
N VAL A 14 -16.54 3.19 14.05
CA VAL A 14 -16.76 4.56 13.55
C VAL A 14 -15.90 4.93 12.35
N GLY A 15 -15.04 4.00 11.89
CA GLY A 15 -13.97 4.29 10.96
C GLY A 15 -12.74 4.86 11.67
N GLN A 16 -11.77 5.31 10.88
CA GLN A 16 -10.53 5.92 11.35
C GLN A 16 -10.48 7.39 10.89
N PRO A 17 -10.61 8.38 11.80
CA PRO A 17 -10.47 9.81 11.50
C PRO A 17 -9.28 10.16 10.60
N TYR A 18 -8.13 9.51 10.77
CA TYR A 18 -6.97 9.74 9.90
C TYR A 18 -7.24 9.32 8.45
N PHE A 19 -8.00 8.25 8.22
CA PHE A 19 -8.40 7.84 6.87
C PHE A 19 -9.41 8.81 6.24
N ALA A 20 -10.34 9.36 7.03
CA ALA A 20 -11.21 10.45 6.58
C ALA A 20 -10.40 11.65 6.07
N TRP A 21 -9.34 12.00 6.81
CA TRP A 21 -8.40 13.06 6.46
C TRP A 21 -7.60 12.78 5.17
N LEU A 22 -7.27 11.52 4.88
CA LEU A 22 -6.64 11.10 3.62
C LEU A 22 -7.61 11.19 2.44
N ILE A 23 -8.82 10.68 2.60
CA ILE A 23 -9.86 10.68 1.56
C ILE A 23 -10.19 12.13 1.15
N SER A 24 -10.31 13.05 2.10
CA SER A 24 -10.55 14.47 1.81
C SER A 24 -9.40 15.17 1.05
N ARG A 25 -8.22 14.56 0.99
CA ARG A 25 -7.04 15.04 0.24
C ARG A 25 -6.79 14.27 -1.05
N GLN A 26 -7.64 13.30 -1.38
CA GLN A 26 -7.57 12.59 -2.63
C GLN A 26 -7.72 13.61 -3.77
N LYS A 27 -6.67 13.71 -4.60
CA LYS A 27 -6.73 14.58 -5.79
C LYS A 27 -7.61 13.91 -6.84
N ASN A 28 -8.47 14.69 -7.49
CA ASN A 28 -9.19 14.25 -8.69
C ASN A 28 -8.18 13.84 -9.76
N ARG A 29 -8.00 12.53 -9.95
CA ARG A 29 -7.11 12.00 -10.97
C ARG A 29 -7.80 12.10 -12.33
N LYS A 30 -7.38 13.07 -13.14
CA LYS A 30 -7.69 13.08 -14.57
C LYS A 30 -7.07 11.82 -15.18
N SER A 31 -7.85 11.08 -15.96
CA SER A 31 -7.53 9.81 -16.64
C SER A 31 -6.45 9.96 -17.71
N ILE A 32 -5.29 10.50 -17.34
CA ILE A 32 -4.15 10.58 -18.24
C ILE A 32 -3.34 9.32 -17.98
N PHE A 33 -3.39 8.38 -18.92
CA PHE A 33 -2.47 7.24 -18.99
C PHE A 33 -1.05 7.77 -19.15
N LYS A 34 -0.43 8.13 -18.02
CA LYS A 34 0.99 8.43 -17.97
C LYS A 34 1.73 7.14 -17.62
N PRO A 35 2.91 6.91 -18.23
CA PRO A 35 3.79 5.85 -17.76
C PRO A 35 4.09 6.05 -16.28
N LEU A 36 4.17 4.95 -15.52
CA LEU A 36 4.53 5.00 -14.11
C LEU A 36 6.06 5.08 -14.04
N GLU A 37 6.59 6.11 -13.38
CA GLU A 37 8.03 6.35 -13.35
C GLU A 37 8.61 6.15 -11.95
N ASN A 38 7.81 6.43 -10.92
CA ASN A 38 8.19 6.40 -9.51
C ASN A 38 7.38 5.33 -8.78
N ILE A 39 8.06 4.28 -8.36
CA ILE A 39 7.45 3.11 -7.73
C ILE A 39 8.00 3.01 -6.32
N LEU A 40 7.14 2.84 -5.32
CA LEU A 40 7.58 2.48 -3.98
C LEU A 40 7.28 1.02 -3.70
N PHE A 41 8.27 0.31 -3.16
CA PHE A 41 8.14 -1.02 -2.61
C PHE A 41 8.31 -0.99 -1.09
N ALA A 42 7.25 -1.35 -0.36
CA ALA A 42 7.28 -1.53 1.09
C ALA A 42 7.56 -3.01 1.41
N SER A 43 8.73 -3.29 1.97
CA SER A 43 9.11 -4.65 2.33
C SER A 43 8.33 -5.15 3.55
N GLN A 44 8.27 -6.48 3.71
CA GLN A 44 7.69 -7.11 4.89
C GLN A 44 8.55 -8.32 5.31
N PRO A 45 8.97 -8.41 6.58
CA PRO A 45 9.82 -9.51 7.04
C PRO A 45 9.04 -10.83 7.02
N ASN A 46 9.76 -11.94 6.80
CA ASN A 46 9.28 -13.33 6.90
C ASN A 46 8.17 -13.75 5.92
N ALA A 47 7.89 -12.96 4.87
CA ALA A 47 6.83 -13.23 3.91
C ALA A 47 7.38 -13.50 2.50
N ASN A 48 8.41 -14.34 2.38
CA ASN A 48 9.09 -14.62 1.10
C ASN A 48 9.68 -13.37 0.41
N GLU A 49 10.05 -12.36 1.21
CA GLU A 49 10.48 -11.03 0.75
C GLU A 49 11.58 -11.08 -0.32
N ILE A 50 12.61 -11.90 -0.12
CA ILE A 50 13.75 -11.98 -1.03
C ILE A 50 13.32 -12.48 -2.41
N GLU A 51 12.43 -13.47 -2.46
CA GLU A 51 11.92 -13.98 -3.73
C GLU A 51 11.00 -12.96 -4.41
N ILE A 52 10.12 -12.33 -3.64
CA ILE A 52 9.26 -11.24 -4.15
C ILE A 52 10.12 -10.10 -4.71
N LEU A 53 11.19 -9.72 -4.02
CA LEU A 53 12.12 -8.70 -4.48
C LEU A 53 12.84 -9.13 -5.77
N ARG A 54 13.29 -10.39 -5.87
CA ARG A 54 13.89 -10.92 -7.11
C ARG A 54 12.92 -10.84 -8.29
N ILE A 55 11.66 -11.23 -8.08
CA ILE A 55 10.63 -11.18 -9.12
C ILE A 55 10.31 -9.73 -9.50
N LEU A 56 10.17 -8.84 -8.51
CA LEU A 56 9.95 -7.41 -8.73
C LEU A 56 11.09 -6.82 -9.55
N ILE A 57 12.34 -7.05 -9.15
CA ILE A 57 13.53 -6.61 -9.88
C ILE A 57 13.46 -7.08 -11.33
N LYS A 58 13.24 -8.38 -11.56
CA LYS A 58 13.16 -8.96 -12.92
C LYS A 58 12.08 -8.26 -13.76
N VAL A 59 10.90 -8.03 -13.19
CA VAL A 59 9.81 -7.34 -13.91
C VAL A 59 10.17 -5.88 -14.19
N LEU A 60 10.79 -5.19 -13.25
CA LEU A 60 11.15 -3.78 -13.37
C LEU A 60 12.33 -3.54 -14.33
N THR A 61 13.27 -4.48 -14.46
CA THR A 61 14.36 -4.39 -15.44
C THR A 61 13.84 -4.34 -16.88
N ASP A 62 12.73 -5.04 -17.13
CA ASP A 62 12.03 -5.02 -18.42
C ASP A 62 11.14 -3.78 -18.58
N TYR A 63 10.73 -3.16 -17.49
CA TYR A 63 9.84 -1.99 -17.47
C TYR A 63 10.64 -0.69 -17.66
N LYS A 64 10.83 -0.32 -18.93
CA LYS A 64 11.64 0.85 -19.32
C LYS A 64 11.20 2.23 -18.82
N PRO A 65 9.92 2.50 -18.51
CA PRO A 65 9.55 3.81 -17.98
C PRO A 65 10.04 4.09 -16.56
N LEU A 66 10.58 3.09 -15.85
CA LEU A 66 11.04 3.27 -14.47
C LEU A 66 12.16 4.32 -14.37
N LYS A 67 11.86 5.41 -13.68
CA LYS A 67 12.84 6.43 -13.27
C LYS A 67 13.46 6.09 -11.92
N LYS A 68 12.67 5.59 -10.98
CA LYS A 68 13.12 5.29 -9.62
C LYS A 68 12.26 4.24 -8.93
N LEU A 69 12.92 3.23 -8.36
CA LEU A 69 12.36 2.33 -7.35
C LEU A 69 12.75 2.83 -5.96
N LEU A 70 11.79 3.33 -5.19
CA LEU A 70 11.98 3.67 -3.79
C LEU A 70 11.65 2.47 -2.92
N ILE A 71 12.49 2.17 -1.93
CA ILE A 71 12.33 0.97 -1.10
C ILE A 71 12.27 1.36 0.36
N ARG A 72 11.16 1.03 1.00
CA ARG A 72 10.97 1.25 2.43
C ARG A 72 11.07 -0.10 3.15
N PHE A 73 12.15 -0.29 3.89
CA PHE A 73 12.31 -1.49 4.69
C PHE A 73 11.40 -1.44 5.94
N HIS A 74 10.86 -2.58 6.32
CA HIS A 74 10.07 -2.66 7.55
C HIS A 74 10.96 -2.36 8.78
N PRO A 75 10.51 -1.60 9.79
CA PRO A 75 11.35 -1.21 10.94
C PRO A 75 11.93 -2.39 11.75
N ARG A 76 11.25 -3.54 11.70
CA ARG A 76 11.70 -4.79 12.35
C ARG A 76 12.66 -5.62 11.49
N GLN A 77 12.96 -5.19 10.27
CA GLN A 77 13.88 -5.87 9.39
C GLN A 77 15.31 -5.51 9.81
N GLY A 78 15.96 -6.41 10.54
CA GLY A 78 17.28 -6.14 11.11
C GLY A 78 18.40 -6.09 10.06
N LYS A 79 18.48 -7.09 9.17
CA LYS A 79 19.53 -7.19 8.15
C LYS A 79 18.94 -7.13 6.74
N CYS A 80 19.14 -6.01 6.06
CA CYS A 80 18.72 -5.81 4.67
C CYS A 80 19.82 -6.14 3.65
N GLY A 81 20.99 -6.62 4.08
CA GLY A 81 22.17 -6.82 3.22
C GLY A 81 21.87 -7.62 1.96
N VAL A 82 21.19 -8.76 2.08
CA VAL A 82 20.80 -9.58 0.91
C VAL A 82 19.90 -8.82 -0.05
N SER A 83 18.90 -8.08 0.46
CA SER A 83 18.02 -7.25 -0.37
C SER A 83 18.80 -6.14 -1.08
N LEU A 84 19.74 -5.50 -0.36
CA LEU A 84 20.60 -4.44 -0.91
C LEU A 84 21.56 -4.97 -1.98
N ASP A 85 22.16 -6.13 -1.77
CA ASP A 85 23.05 -6.78 -2.74
C ASP A 85 22.29 -7.11 -4.04
N LEU A 86 21.06 -7.65 -3.92
CA LEU A 86 20.20 -7.92 -5.07
C LEU A 86 19.88 -6.65 -5.86
N LEU A 87 19.57 -5.55 -5.16
CA LEU A 87 19.28 -4.27 -5.78
C LEU A 87 20.51 -3.68 -6.48
N ALA A 88 21.66 -3.69 -5.81
CA ALA A 88 22.92 -3.21 -6.39
C ALA A 88 23.31 -3.97 -7.66
N GLN A 89 23.10 -5.30 -7.67
CA GLN A 89 23.39 -6.15 -8.82
C GLN A 89 22.39 -6.01 -9.97
N SER A 90 21.19 -5.48 -9.71
CA SER A 90 20.11 -5.38 -10.70
C SER A 90 20.32 -4.31 -11.78
N GLY A 91 21.15 -3.30 -11.50
CA GLY A 91 21.29 -2.11 -12.34
C GLY A 91 20.05 -1.21 -12.37
N LEU A 92 19.02 -1.46 -11.55
CA LEU A 92 17.86 -0.59 -11.44
C LEU A 92 18.21 0.72 -10.73
N PRO A 93 17.61 1.86 -11.13
CA PRO A 93 17.70 3.08 -10.36
C PRO A 93 16.86 2.92 -9.07
N PHE A 94 17.51 2.77 -7.91
CA PHE A 94 16.81 2.63 -6.64
C PHE A 94 17.30 3.60 -5.56
N ALA A 95 16.47 3.84 -4.56
CA ALA A 95 16.88 4.49 -3.31
C ALA A 95 16.15 3.87 -2.12
N ILE A 96 16.72 4.04 -0.94
CA ILE A 96 16.10 3.62 0.32
C ILE A 96 15.31 4.81 0.88
N ASP A 97 14.08 4.53 1.31
CA ASP A 97 13.23 5.48 2.02
C ASP A 97 13.36 5.29 3.53
N GLU A 98 13.98 6.26 4.18
CA GLU A 98 14.08 6.38 5.63
C GLU A 98 13.22 7.55 6.15
N SER A 99 12.34 8.11 5.33
CA SER A 99 11.54 9.27 5.69
C SER A 99 10.55 8.97 6.82
N THR A 100 10.42 9.93 7.73
CA THR A 100 9.35 9.92 8.74
C THR A 100 8.03 10.44 8.18
N ASP A 101 8.08 11.33 7.18
CA ASP A 101 6.91 11.85 6.47
C ASP A 101 6.48 10.91 5.34
N THR A 102 5.63 9.95 5.70
CA THR A 102 5.10 8.96 4.76
C THR A 102 4.24 9.60 3.67
N LEU A 103 3.56 10.71 3.98
CA LEU A 103 2.61 11.34 3.06
C LEU A 103 3.31 12.11 1.95
N ALA A 104 4.37 12.86 2.29
CA ALA A 104 5.21 13.51 1.31
C ALA A 104 5.82 12.48 0.35
N THR A 105 6.22 11.32 0.87
CA THR A 105 6.72 10.19 0.07
C THR A 105 5.64 9.63 -0.86
N LEU A 106 4.44 9.33 -0.34
CA LEU A 106 3.30 8.83 -1.12
C LEU A 106 2.93 9.76 -2.28
N HIS A 107 2.92 11.07 -2.06
CA HIS A 107 2.57 12.06 -3.09
C HIS A 107 3.52 12.09 -4.29
N GLN A 108 4.73 11.55 -4.16
CA GLN A 108 5.73 11.49 -5.22
C GLN A 108 5.69 10.17 -6.01
N GLN A 109 4.85 9.22 -5.60
CA GLN A 109 4.77 7.90 -6.23
C GLN A 109 3.60 7.81 -7.20
N ASP A 110 3.83 7.11 -8.30
CA ASP A 110 2.80 6.79 -9.27
C ASP A 110 2.03 5.53 -8.84
N ILE A 111 2.70 4.62 -8.13
CA ILE A 111 2.20 3.32 -7.71
C ILE A 111 2.93 2.84 -6.44
N MET A 112 2.22 2.05 -5.63
CA MET A 112 2.69 1.48 -4.38
C MET A 112 2.60 -0.04 -4.43
N LEU A 113 3.68 -0.72 -4.04
CA LEU A 113 3.78 -2.17 -4.00
C LEU A 113 4.24 -2.61 -2.61
N GLY A 114 3.78 -3.77 -2.15
CA GLY A 114 4.18 -4.35 -0.86
C GLY A 114 3.37 -5.62 -0.60
N ILE A 115 3.43 -6.21 0.59
CA ILE A 115 2.59 -7.38 0.90
C ILE A 115 1.38 -6.92 1.72
N THR A 116 1.59 -6.62 2.99
CA THR A 116 0.61 -5.95 3.87
C THR A 116 1.27 -4.81 4.60
N SER A 117 0.80 -3.59 4.36
CA SER A 117 1.28 -2.43 5.10
C SER A 117 0.21 -1.35 5.11
N ILE A 118 0.16 -0.60 6.20
CA ILE A 118 -0.70 0.58 6.33
C ILE A 118 -0.47 1.55 5.16
N ILE A 119 0.78 1.65 4.68
CA ILE A 119 1.15 2.54 3.57
C ILE A 119 0.42 2.19 2.26
N LEU A 120 0.03 0.92 2.04
CA LEU A 120 -0.75 0.51 0.87
C LEU A 120 -2.21 0.97 1.00
N ILE A 121 -2.77 0.93 2.22
CA ILE A 121 -4.13 1.42 2.49
C ILE A 121 -4.15 2.94 2.35
N GLU A 122 -3.18 3.65 2.92
CA GLU A 122 -3.05 5.10 2.79
C GLU A 122 -2.95 5.53 1.32
N ALA A 123 -2.10 4.83 0.55
CA ALA A 123 -1.97 5.06 -0.88
C ALA A 123 -3.30 4.91 -1.62
N ALA A 124 -4.00 3.80 -1.39
CA ALA A 124 -5.29 3.53 -2.00
C ALA A 124 -6.29 4.64 -1.67
N LEU A 125 -6.42 5.02 -0.40
CA LEU A 125 -7.30 6.12 0.04
C LEU A 125 -6.95 7.47 -0.60
N MET A 126 -5.68 7.71 -0.91
CA MET A 126 -5.20 8.89 -1.63
C MET A 126 -5.33 8.75 -3.16
N GLY A 127 -5.93 7.66 -3.64
CA GLY A 127 -6.12 7.33 -5.05
C GLY A 127 -4.87 6.84 -5.77
N ILE A 128 -3.78 6.57 -5.06
CA ILE A 128 -2.56 5.96 -5.62
C ILE A 128 -2.80 4.45 -5.79
N PRO A 129 -2.64 3.88 -7.00
CA PRO A 129 -2.72 2.44 -7.22
C PRO A 129 -1.81 1.69 -6.25
N ALA A 130 -2.39 0.73 -5.53
CA ALA A 130 -1.69 -0.07 -4.54
C ALA A 130 -1.86 -1.56 -4.87
N GLY A 131 -0.74 -2.27 -5.04
CA GLY A 131 -0.70 -3.69 -5.34
C GLY A 131 -0.06 -4.49 -4.22
N SER A 132 -0.73 -5.56 -3.78
CA SER A 132 -0.15 -6.51 -2.83
C SER A 132 0.57 -7.64 -3.59
N LEU A 133 1.88 -7.75 -3.43
CA LEU A 133 2.75 -8.78 -3.99
C LEU A 133 2.62 -10.08 -3.17
N VAL A 134 1.62 -10.90 -3.50
CA VAL A 134 1.37 -12.20 -2.88
C VAL A 134 1.83 -13.35 -3.78
N ILE A 135 3.00 -13.19 -4.41
CA ILE A 135 3.53 -14.17 -5.37
C ILE A 135 4.10 -15.37 -4.62
N GLY A 136 3.58 -16.56 -4.90
CA GLY A 136 4.01 -17.81 -4.26
C GLY A 136 3.47 -18.02 -2.84
N VAL A 137 2.46 -17.24 -2.42
CA VAL A 137 1.74 -17.41 -1.15
C VAL A 137 0.24 -17.27 -1.39
N ASP A 138 -0.57 -17.91 -0.53
CA ASP A 138 -2.02 -17.77 -0.59
C ASP A 138 -2.46 -16.36 -0.21
N ASP A 139 -3.41 -15.81 -0.97
CA ASP A 139 -4.00 -14.52 -0.67
C ASP A 139 -4.99 -14.62 0.49
N THR A 140 -4.51 -14.28 1.68
CA THR A 140 -5.30 -14.22 2.92
C THR A 140 -5.61 -12.78 3.33
N LEU A 141 -5.32 -11.80 2.45
CA LEU A 141 -5.33 -10.39 2.82
C LEU A 141 -6.74 -9.81 2.74
N VAL A 142 -7.25 -9.37 3.88
CA VAL A 142 -8.56 -8.67 3.93
C VAL A 142 -8.57 -7.42 3.04
N THR A 143 -7.42 -6.75 2.87
CA THR A 143 -7.32 -5.57 1.98
C THR A 143 -7.58 -5.93 0.52
N ASN A 144 -7.19 -7.12 0.06
CA ASN A 144 -7.50 -7.60 -1.28
C ASN A 144 -8.97 -8.00 -1.41
N GLN A 145 -9.49 -8.72 -0.41
CA GLN A 145 -10.90 -9.13 -0.36
C GLN A 145 -11.86 -7.94 -0.41
N ARG A 146 -11.43 -6.78 0.11
CA ARG A 146 -12.18 -5.52 0.16
C ARG A 146 -11.89 -4.56 -1.00
N GLY A 147 -11.11 -4.99 -2.00
CA GLY A 147 -10.75 -4.15 -3.15
C GLY A 147 -9.86 -2.94 -2.81
N ILE A 148 -9.29 -2.87 -1.60
CA ILE A 148 -8.41 -1.77 -1.18
C ILE A 148 -7.06 -1.88 -1.91
N THR A 149 -6.55 -3.09 -2.06
CA THR A 149 -5.32 -3.40 -2.79
C THR A 149 -5.59 -4.42 -3.89
N ILE A 150 -4.80 -4.39 -4.97
CA ILE A 150 -4.90 -5.38 -6.05
C ILE A 150 -3.99 -6.58 -5.76
N PRO A 151 -4.49 -7.82 -5.73
CA PRO A 151 -3.66 -9.00 -5.52
C PRO A 151 -2.80 -9.32 -6.74
N LEU A 152 -1.49 -9.14 -6.59
CA LEU A 152 -0.47 -9.45 -7.58
C LEU A 152 0.18 -10.80 -7.23
N ASN A 153 -0.51 -11.89 -7.58
CA ASN A 153 -0.08 -13.27 -7.28
C ASN A 153 0.78 -13.92 -8.38
N SER A 154 1.10 -13.19 -9.45
CA SER A 154 2.01 -13.64 -10.50
C SER A 154 2.78 -12.47 -11.13
N SER A 155 3.93 -12.78 -11.73
CA SER A 155 4.73 -11.81 -12.50
C SER A 155 3.94 -11.19 -13.67
N GLU A 156 3.03 -11.95 -14.26
CA GLU A 156 2.14 -11.47 -15.33
C GLU A 156 1.17 -10.42 -14.82
N LYS A 157 0.53 -10.66 -13.68
CA LYS A 157 -0.35 -9.66 -13.05
C LYS A 157 0.41 -8.40 -12.64
N LEU A 158 1.60 -8.55 -12.09
CA LEU A 158 2.46 -7.40 -11.78
C LEU A 158 2.78 -6.59 -13.04
N ARG A 159 3.19 -7.24 -14.14
CA ARG A 159 3.42 -6.55 -15.44
C ARG A 159 2.15 -5.83 -15.90
N LYS A 160 1.01 -6.51 -15.93
CA LYS A 160 -0.26 -5.92 -16.34
C LYS A 160 -0.61 -4.69 -15.50
N PHE A 161 -0.39 -4.76 -14.18
CA PHE A 161 -0.64 -3.67 -13.26
C PHE A 161 0.28 -2.45 -13.51
N LEU A 162 1.54 -2.66 -13.93
CA LEU A 162 2.46 -1.57 -14.27
C LEU A 162 2.09 -0.83 -15.56
N TYR A 163 1.51 -1.52 -16.55
CA TYR A 163 1.08 -0.91 -17.81
C TYR A 163 -0.36 -0.37 -17.77
N PHE A 164 -1.22 -1.06 -17.03
CA PHE A 164 -2.63 -0.76 -16.89
C PHE A 164 -2.97 -0.74 -15.40
N PRO A 165 -2.51 0.29 -14.67
CA PRO A 165 -2.78 0.41 -13.25
C PRO A 165 -4.29 0.46 -13.05
N GLN A 166 -4.80 -0.59 -12.44
CA GLN A 166 -6.16 -0.60 -11.94
C GLN A 166 -6.12 0.22 -10.65
N TYR A 167 -6.89 1.30 -10.62
CA TYR A 167 -7.29 1.83 -9.33
C TYR A 167 -8.12 0.72 -8.71
N GLY A 168 -7.75 0.24 -7.52
CA GLY A 168 -8.70 -0.54 -6.74
C GLY A 168 -9.98 0.28 -6.72
N GLU A 169 -11.08 -0.27 -7.24
CA GLU A 169 -12.40 0.22 -6.87
C GLU A 169 -12.51 -0.11 -5.38
N ILE A 170 -11.92 0.75 -4.55
CA ILE A 170 -12.03 0.64 -3.12
C ILE A 170 -13.52 0.58 -2.87
N GLU A 171 -13.98 -0.50 -2.23
CA GLU A 171 -15.40 -0.69 -1.94
C GLU A 171 -15.99 0.65 -1.49
N GLU A 172 -16.99 1.17 -2.20
CA GLU A 172 -17.61 2.46 -1.86
C GLU A 172 -18.01 2.47 -0.39
N GLN A 173 -18.49 1.33 0.11
CA GLN A 173 -18.78 1.10 1.52
C GLN A 173 -17.58 1.29 2.44
N PHE A 174 -16.37 0.88 2.06
CA PHE A 174 -15.16 1.12 2.85
C PHE A 174 -14.84 2.61 2.89
N VAL A 175 -14.88 3.30 1.75
CA VAL A 175 -14.64 4.76 1.68
C VAL A 175 -15.70 5.51 2.49
N GLU A 176 -16.97 5.16 2.37
CA GLU A 176 -18.08 5.73 3.13
C GLU A 176 -17.94 5.48 4.63
N GLN A 177 -17.52 4.28 5.03
CA GLN A 177 -17.25 3.95 6.43
C GLN A 177 -16.10 4.79 7.01
N GLN A 178 -15.15 5.22 6.19
CA GLN A 178 -14.09 6.13 6.63
C GLN A 178 -14.51 7.60 6.53
N ARG A 179 -15.36 7.96 5.56
CA ARG A 179 -15.86 9.33 5.38
C ARG A 179 -16.56 9.81 6.64
N ASP A 180 -16.24 10.99 7.13
CA ASP A 180 -16.79 11.59 8.36
C ASP A 180 -16.54 10.78 9.65
N ALA A 181 -15.51 9.93 9.67
CA ALA A 181 -15.15 9.17 10.88
C ALA A 181 -14.76 10.10 12.04
N ASP A 182 -14.14 11.23 11.74
CA ASP A 182 -13.85 12.31 12.68
C ASP A 182 -15.14 12.87 13.31
N PHE A 183 -16.17 13.12 12.50
CA PHE A 183 -17.47 13.60 12.99
C PHE A 183 -18.16 12.55 13.88
N ARG A 184 -18.17 11.27 13.48
CA ARG A 184 -18.74 10.18 14.30
C ARG A 184 -18.01 10.02 15.63
N VAL A 185 -16.69 10.12 15.64
CA VAL A 185 -15.90 10.13 16.88
C VAL A 185 -16.27 11.33 17.76
N ALA A 186 -16.40 12.53 17.18
CA ALA A 186 -16.80 13.71 17.93
C ALA A 186 -18.21 13.59 18.54
N GLN A 187 -19.17 12.99 17.83
CA GLN A 187 -20.51 12.72 18.35
C GLN A 187 -20.49 11.74 19.52
N LEU A 188 -19.68 10.67 19.44
CA LEU A 188 -19.53 9.73 20.55
C LEU A 188 -18.94 10.38 21.79
N CYS A 189 -17.90 11.20 21.64
CA CYS A 189 -17.30 11.91 22.77
C CYS A 189 -18.30 12.85 23.47
N LYS A 190 -19.18 13.51 22.70
CA LYS A 190 -20.24 14.37 23.25
C LYS A 190 -21.34 13.60 23.98
N ALA A 191 -21.61 12.36 23.60
CA ALA A 191 -22.64 11.52 24.22
C ALA A 191 -22.18 10.85 25.53
N ILE A 192 -20.89 10.96 25.88
CA ILE A 192 -20.28 10.37 27.08
C ILE A 192 -20.09 11.40 28.21
N ILE A 193 -20.26 12.69 27.92
CA ILE A 193 -20.22 13.83 28.86
C ILE A 193 -21.65 14.17 29.27
#